data_AF-G0ZJ24-F1
#
_entry.id   AF-G0ZJ24-F1
#
_cell.length_a   1.000
_cell.length_b   1.000
_cell.length_c   1.000
_cell.angle_alpha   90.00
_cell.angle_beta   90.00
_cell.angle_gamma   90.00
#
_symmetry.space_group_name_H-M   'P 1'
#
loop_
_entity.id
_entity.type
_entity.pdbx_description
1 polymer ?
#
loop_
_entity_poly.entity_id
_entity_poly.type
_entity_poly.pdbx_seq_one_letter_code
_entity_poly.pdbx_strand_id
1 'polypeptide(L)'
;SVEGVTHALRTTEYHDRDDQYYWFIEKLGLRSVHIYEYSRLNMNNTVLSKRKLTWFVDEGLVDGWDDPRFPTVRGILRRGMTVEGLKDFIVAQGSSRSVVNMEWDKIWAFNKKVIDRYAPRYTALQGELVPVHVVGVNEEATSAQKHPKDLSIGMKTVWIGPKVLIEAADAAELKEGQNATFINWGNIMIKKINKSNGKIVSVDAEPNLEDKDYKKTLKLTWLADTEKAPTTPVVCVYSIW
;
A
#
# COMPACT_ATOMS: atom_id res chain seq x y z
N SER A 1 -0.58 -19.22 41.32
CA SER A 1 0.22 -19.36 40.08
C SER A 1 1.66 -19.70 40.44
N VAL A 2 2.26 -20.70 39.79
CA VAL A 2 3.68 -21.08 39.99
C VAL A 2 4.62 -20.03 39.38
N GLU A 3 4.24 -19.43 38.26
CA GLU A 3 5.04 -18.43 37.52
C GLU A 3 4.83 -16.99 38.00
N GLY A 4 4.03 -16.78 39.05
CA GLY A 4 3.75 -15.44 39.56
C GLY A 4 2.77 -14.61 38.71
N VAL A 5 2.05 -15.20 37.75
CA VAL A 5 1.00 -14.53 36.97
C VAL A 5 -0.08 -13.95 37.91
N THR A 6 -0.39 -12.66 37.78
CA THR A 6 -1.45 -11.98 38.56
C THR A 6 -2.73 -11.83 37.75
N HIS A 7 -2.60 -11.55 36.46
CA HIS A 7 -3.69 -11.33 35.51
C HIS A 7 -3.49 -12.27 34.33
N ALA A 8 -4.42 -13.20 34.12
CA ALA A 8 -4.45 -14.08 32.96
C ALA A 8 -5.38 -13.48 31.91
N LEU A 9 -4.79 -12.89 30.87
CA LEU A 9 -5.54 -12.34 29.74
C LEU A 9 -5.77 -13.45 28.72
N ARG A 10 -7.03 -13.81 28.44
CA ARG A 10 -7.36 -14.86 27.47
C ARG A 10 -8.59 -14.52 26.63
N THR A 11 -8.82 -15.31 25.59
CA THR A 11 -9.98 -15.08 24.73
C THR A 11 -11.27 -15.64 25.34
N THR A 12 -12.42 -15.05 25.00
CA THR A 12 -13.73 -15.43 25.55
C THR A 12 -14.17 -16.86 25.22
N GLU A 13 -13.54 -17.54 24.25
CA GLU A 13 -13.81 -18.95 23.96
C GLU A 13 -13.51 -19.91 25.13
N TYR A 14 -12.77 -19.44 26.15
CA TYR A 14 -12.43 -20.24 27.33
C TYR A 14 -13.30 -19.93 28.55
N HIS A 15 -14.34 -19.09 28.43
CA HIS A 15 -15.14 -18.65 29.59
C HIS A 15 -15.65 -19.81 30.45
N ASP A 16 -16.21 -20.85 29.82
CA ASP A 16 -16.74 -22.03 30.51
C ASP A 16 -15.68 -22.86 31.27
N ARG A 17 -14.39 -22.52 31.13
CA ARG A 17 -13.27 -23.13 31.85
C ARG A 17 -12.86 -22.35 33.10
N ASP A 18 -13.46 -21.18 33.37
CA ASP A 18 -13.13 -20.36 34.54
C ASP A 18 -13.33 -21.13 35.85
N ASP A 19 -14.50 -21.72 36.06
CA ASP A 19 -14.80 -22.47 37.29
C ASP A 19 -13.82 -23.63 37.50
N GLN A 20 -13.50 -24.36 36.43
CA GLN A 20 -12.51 -25.42 36.45
C GLN A 20 -11.11 -24.87 36.81
N TYR A 21 -10.71 -23.74 36.23
CA TYR A 21 -9.43 -23.10 36.50
C TYR A 21 -9.30 -22.67 37.97
N TYR A 22 -10.33 -22.03 38.52
CA TYR A 22 -10.36 -21.62 39.93
C TYR A 22 -10.41 -22.82 40.88
N TRP A 23 -11.12 -23.88 40.53
CA TRP A 23 -11.14 -25.11 41.31
C TRP A 23 -9.73 -25.70 41.47
N PHE A 24 -8.94 -25.77 40.39
CA PHE A 24 -7.55 -26.25 40.49
C PHE A 24 -6.68 -25.33 41.36
N ILE A 25 -6.83 -24.01 41.25
CA ILE A 25 -6.11 -23.04 42.09
C ILE A 25 -6.41 -23.31 43.57
N GLU A 26 -7.69 -23.49 43.91
CA GLU A 26 -8.13 -23.76 45.27
C GLU A 26 -7.58 -25.09 45.80
N LYS A 27 -7.76 -26.19 45.04
CA LYS A 27 -7.34 -27.54 45.49
C LYS A 27 -5.83 -27.70 45.63
N LEU A 28 -5.06 -26.93 44.86
CA LEU A 28 -3.60 -26.92 44.95
C LEU A 28 -3.05 -25.86 45.92
N GLY A 29 -3.91 -25.10 46.60
CA GLY A 29 -3.50 -24.03 47.52
C GLY A 29 -2.68 -22.93 46.85
N LEU A 30 -2.91 -22.69 45.55
CA LEU A 30 -2.14 -21.74 44.78
C LEU A 30 -2.67 -20.32 44.96
N ARG A 31 -1.78 -19.32 44.81
CA ARG A 31 -2.20 -17.92 44.74
C ARG A 31 -3.22 -17.72 43.62
N SER A 32 -4.35 -17.06 43.95
CA SER A 32 -5.40 -16.67 43.01
C SER A 32 -4.88 -15.77 41.88
N VAL A 33 -5.52 -15.87 40.72
CA VAL A 33 -5.19 -15.16 39.49
C VAL A 33 -6.48 -14.55 38.94
N HIS A 34 -6.44 -13.28 38.55
CA HIS A 34 -7.59 -12.64 37.92
C HIS A 34 -7.65 -13.01 36.44
N ILE A 35 -8.73 -13.65 36.00
CA ILE A 35 -8.96 -13.91 34.58
C ILE A 35 -9.66 -12.70 33.97
N TYR A 36 -9.07 -12.16 32.90
CA TYR A 36 -9.69 -11.12 32.09
C TYR A 36 -9.82 -11.61 30.66
N GLU A 37 -11.04 -11.47 30.14
CA GLU A 37 -11.39 -12.02 28.85
C GLU A 37 -11.58 -10.93 27.80
N TYR A 38 -11.19 -11.26 26.58
CA TYR A 38 -11.36 -10.42 25.40
C TYR A 38 -11.78 -11.26 24.19
N SER A 39 -12.45 -10.65 23.24
CA SER A 39 -12.79 -11.29 21.98
C SER A 39 -11.55 -11.45 21.11
N ARG A 40 -11.49 -12.54 20.36
CA ARG A 40 -10.49 -12.74 19.31
C ARG A 40 -10.61 -11.64 18.23
N LEU A 41 -9.49 -11.27 17.63
CA LEU A 41 -9.49 -10.51 16.39
C LEU A 41 -9.96 -11.42 15.24
N ASN A 42 -11.00 -11.00 14.53
CA ASN A 42 -11.44 -11.62 13.30
C ASN A 42 -11.33 -10.62 12.14
N MET A 43 -10.93 -11.11 10.97
CA MET A 43 -10.81 -10.31 9.76
C MET A 43 -11.80 -10.84 8.72
N ASN A 44 -12.50 -9.95 8.03
CA ASN A 44 -13.38 -10.34 6.93
C ASN A 44 -12.58 -10.96 5.78
N ASN A 45 -13.20 -11.89 5.06
CA ASN A 45 -12.60 -12.62 3.94
C ASN A 45 -11.26 -13.31 4.27
N THR A 46 -11.07 -13.73 5.53
CA THR A 46 -9.80 -14.27 6.01
C THR A 46 -9.99 -15.55 6.78
N VAL A 47 -9.15 -16.54 6.48
CA VAL A 47 -9.09 -17.79 7.21
C VAL A 47 -7.95 -17.74 8.23
N LEU A 48 -8.28 -17.90 9.52
CA LEU A 48 -7.29 -17.92 10.61
C LEU A 48 -7.02 -19.33 11.16
N SER A 49 -7.74 -20.35 10.69
CA SER A 49 -7.55 -21.73 11.14
C SER A 49 -6.20 -22.27 10.69
N LYS A 50 -5.35 -22.67 11.63
CA LYS A 50 -4.04 -23.29 11.34
C LYS A 50 -4.17 -24.46 10.37
N ARG A 51 -5.19 -25.32 10.53
CA ARG A 51 -5.43 -26.47 9.64
C ARG A 51 -5.64 -26.02 8.20
N LYS A 52 -6.48 -25.01 7.97
CA LYS A 52 -6.74 -24.50 6.61
C LYS A 52 -5.53 -23.77 6.02
N LEU A 53 -4.81 -22.99 6.82
CA LEU A 53 -3.58 -22.32 6.38
C LEU A 53 -2.48 -23.33 6.02
N THR A 54 -2.36 -24.41 6.79
CA THR A 54 -1.42 -25.50 6.51
C THR A 54 -1.75 -26.15 5.18
N TRP A 55 -3.03 -26.43 4.92
CA TRP A 55 -3.48 -26.97 3.62
C TRP A 55 -3.06 -26.09 2.43
N PHE A 56 -3.22 -24.77 2.50
CA PHE A 56 -2.75 -23.86 1.43
C PHE A 56 -1.24 -23.95 1.17
N VAL A 57 -0.44 -24.15 2.23
CA VAL A 57 1.02 -24.31 2.12
C VAL A 57 1.36 -25.67 1.52
N ASP A 58 0.74 -26.74 2.02
CA ASP A 58 1.01 -28.12 1.59
C ASP A 58 0.63 -28.34 0.11
N GLU A 59 -0.44 -27.71 -0.36
CA GLU A 59 -0.87 -27.73 -1.77
C GLU A 59 -0.08 -26.78 -2.67
N GLY A 60 0.89 -26.03 -2.14
CA GLY A 60 1.71 -25.09 -2.93
C GLY A 60 0.93 -23.92 -3.53
N LEU A 61 -0.25 -23.58 -2.98
CA LEU A 61 -1.07 -22.44 -3.44
C LEU A 61 -0.50 -21.09 -2.98
N VAL A 62 0.47 -21.14 -2.07
CA VAL A 62 1.27 -20.01 -1.59
C VAL A 62 2.73 -20.39 -1.47
N ASP A 63 3.61 -19.39 -1.40
CA ASP A 63 5.05 -19.61 -1.30
C ASP A 63 5.48 -20.18 0.06
N GLY A 64 4.60 -20.10 1.06
CA GLY A 64 4.83 -20.58 2.42
C GLY A 64 4.11 -19.74 3.47
N TRP A 65 4.52 -19.90 4.73
CA TRP A 65 3.90 -19.23 5.88
C TRP A 65 4.12 -17.71 5.93
N ASP A 66 5.11 -17.19 5.20
CA ASP A 66 5.38 -15.77 5.08
C ASP A 66 4.93 -15.17 3.75
N ASP A 67 4.09 -15.87 2.99
CA ASP A 67 3.47 -15.34 1.77
C ASP A 67 2.74 -14.01 2.08
N PRO A 68 2.92 -12.94 1.29
CA PRO A 68 2.27 -11.64 1.51
C PRO A 68 0.73 -11.67 1.54
N ARG A 69 0.11 -12.72 0.99
CA ARG A 69 -1.35 -12.92 0.99
C ARG A 69 -1.84 -13.59 2.28
N PHE A 70 -0.94 -14.17 3.08
CA PHE A 70 -1.28 -14.85 4.32
C PHE A 70 -1.53 -13.87 5.48
N PRO A 71 -2.50 -14.17 6.37
CA PRO A 71 -2.80 -13.34 7.53
C PRO A 71 -1.83 -13.58 8.70
N THR A 72 -0.64 -14.12 8.44
CA THR A 72 0.39 -14.32 9.45
C THR A 72 1.14 -13.01 9.68
N VAL A 73 1.71 -12.84 10.88
CA VAL A 73 2.55 -11.67 11.17
C VAL A 73 3.70 -11.57 10.16
N ARG A 74 4.34 -12.70 9.80
CA ARG A 74 5.40 -12.72 8.80
C ARG A 74 4.90 -12.32 7.40
N GLY A 75 3.75 -12.82 6.98
CA GLY A 75 3.14 -12.52 5.69
C GLY A 75 2.82 -11.03 5.55
N ILE A 76 2.12 -10.45 6.52
CA ILE A 76 1.78 -9.02 6.46
C ILE A 76 3.02 -8.12 6.55
N LEU A 77 4.04 -8.49 7.33
CA LEU A 77 5.31 -7.75 7.38
C LEU A 77 6.04 -7.82 6.04
N ARG A 78 6.12 -9.01 5.41
CA ARG A 78 6.69 -9.17 4.06
C ARG A 78 5.93 -8.37 3.01
N ARG A 79 4.60 -8.23 3.17
CA ARG A 79 3.76 -7.37 2.32
C ARG A 79 4.07 -5.87 2.46
N GLY A 80 4.75 -5.46 3.53
CA GLY A 80 5.06 -4.05 3.82
C GLY A 80 4.30 -3.44 5.00
N MET A 81 3.70 -4.27 5.86
CA MET A 81 3.23 -3.81 7.16
C MET A 81 4.41 -3.35 8.03
N THR A 82 4.29 -2.19 8.65
CA THR A 82 5.24 -1.72 9.66
C THR A 82 4.84 -2.23 11.04
N VAL A 83 5.84 -2.50 11.90
CA VAL A 83 5.58 -2.91 13.29
C VAL A 83 4.81 -1.83 14.05
N GLU A 84 5.13 -0.56 13.81
CA GLU A 84 4.41 0.59 14.39
C GLU A 84 2.95 0.61 13.93
N GLY A 85 2.67 0.51 12.63
CA GLY A 85 1.31 0.52 12.10
C GLY A 85 0.46 -0.65 12.61
N LEU A 86 1.07 -1.83 12.76
CA LEU A 86 0.42 -2.99 13.37
C LEU A 86 0.09 -2.74 14.85
N LYS A 87 1.02 -2.18 15.63
CA LYS A 87 0.79 -1.84 17.04
C LYS A 87 -0.32 -0.80 17.19
N ASP A 88 -0.27 0.27 16.39
CA ASP A 88 -1.27 1.33 16.40
C ASP A 88 -2.67 0.77 16.10
N PHE A 89 -2.78 -0.15 15.14
CA PHE A 89 -4.03 -0.84 14.84
C PHE A 89 -4.55 -1.66 16.04
N ILE A 90 -3.69 -2.45 16.69
CA ILE A 90 -4.08 -3.27 17.86
C ILE A 90 -4.50 -2.39 19.04
N VAL A 91 -3.76 -1.30 19.31
CA VAL A 91 -4.09 -0.35 20.38
C VAL A 91 -5.42 0.34 20.08
N ALA A 92 -5.64 0.78 18.85
CA ALA A 92 -6.88 1.44 18.44
C ALA A 92 -8.10 0.49 18.44
N GLN A 93 -7.89 -0.80 18.18
CA GLN A 93 -8.94 -1.80 18.29
C GLN A 93 -9.35 -2.00 19.75
N GLY A 94 -8.38 -1.97 20.67
CA GLY A 94 -8.60 -2.14 22.10
C GLY A 94 -9.05 -3.54 22.49
N SER A 95 -9.32 -3.71 23.78
CA SER A 95 -9.82 -4.96 24.35
C SER A 95 -11.32 -4.84 24.61
N SER A 96 -12.11 -5.71 23.97
CA SER A 96 -13.56 -5.81 24.16
C SER A 96 -13.97 -7.27 24.17
N ARG A 97 -15.00 -7.62 24.96
CA ARG A 97 -15.60 -8.96 24.95
C ARG A 97 -16.49 -9.21 23.75
N SER A 98 -16.94 -8.15 23.07
CA SER A 98 -17.79 -8.26 21.89
C SER A 98 -16.99 -8.72 20.68
N VAL A 99 -17.45 -9.78 20.02
CA VAL A 99 -16.83 -10.27 18.78
C VAL A 99 -17.07 -9.26 17.67
N VAL A 100 -15.99 -8.79 17.05
CA VAL A 100 -16.03 -7.86 15.93
C VAL A 100 -15.23 -8.42 14.77
N ASN A 101 -15.78 -8.33 13.56
CA ASN A 101 -15.06 -8.63 12.33
C ASN A 101 -14.54 -7.32 11.73
N MET A 102 -13.26 -7.33 11.37
CA MET A 102 -12.52 -6.15 10.93
C MET A 102 -12.18 -6.24 9.45
N GLU A 103 -12.20 -5.09 8.78
CA GLU A 103 -11.78 -4.97 7.39
C GLU A 103 -10.27 -4.76 7.28
N TRP A 104 -9.66 -5.32 6.23
CA TRP A 104 -8.24 -5.14 5.94
C TRP A 104 -7.89 -3.68 5.64
N ASP A 105 -8.79 -2.91 5.05
CA ASP A 105 -8.55 -1.50 4.76
C ASP A 105 -8.22 -0.70 6.02
N LYS A 106 -8.81 -1.07 7.16
CA LYS A 106 -8.57 -0.36 8.43
C LYS A 106 -7.12 -0.55 8.90
N ILE A 107 -6.59 -1.77 8.88
CA ILE A 107 -5.19 -2.01 9.27
C ILE A 107 -4.22 -1.35 8.28
N TRP A 108 -4.50 -1.39 6.97
CA TRP A 108 -3.68 -0.72 5.96
C TRP A 108 -3.73 0.81 6.06
N ALA A 109 -4.86 1.39 6.51
CA ALA A 109 -4.95 2.82 6.78
C ALA A 109 -4.03 3.25 7.95
N PHE A 110 -3.91 2.45 9.01
CA PHE A 110 -2.93 2.70 10.08
C PHE A 110 -1.50 2.61 9.54
N ASN A 111 -1.20 1.57 8.78
CA ASN A 111 0.13 1.41 8.18
C ASN A 111 0.50 2.57 7.23
N LYS A 112 -0.45 3.02 6.42
CA LYS A 112 -0.28 4.16 5.51
C LYS A 112 0.09 5.43 6.27
N LYS A 113 -0.54 5.72 7.42
CA LYS A 113 -0.18 6.88 8.25
C LYS A 113 1.26 6.85 8.73
N VAL A 114 1.79 5.66 9.02
CA VAL A 114 3.18 5.47 9.42
C VAL A 114 4.12 5.70 8.24
N ILE A 115 3.89 4.99 7.12
CA ILE A 115 4.74 4.99 5.93
C ILE A 115 4.74 6.36 5.23
N ASP A 116 3.60 7.03 5.14
CA ASP A 116 3.46 8.31 4.43
C ASP A 116 4.35 9.41 5.00
N ARG A 117 4.81 9.29 6.26
CA ARG A 117 5.71 10.26 6.91
C ARG A 117 7.13 10.25 6.35
N TYR A 118 7.61 9.11 5.84
CA TYR A 118 9.03 8.95 5.48
C TYR A 118 9.28 8.27 4.12
N ALA A 119 8.27 7.66 3.49
CA ALA A 119 8.50 6.93 2.26
C ALA A 119 8.88 7.85 1.09
N PRO A 120 10.00 7.67 0.39
CA PRO A 120 10.26 8.44 -0.83
C PRO A 120 9.24 8.11 -1.92
N ARG A 121 8.75 9.14 -2.62
CA ARG A 121 7.79 9.05 -3.73
C ARG A 121 8.56 8.84 -5.03
N TYR A 122 8.31 7.70 -5.68
CA TYR A 122 8.80 7.39 -7.02
C TYR A 122 7.63 7.24 -7.98
N THR A 123 7.94 7.21 -9.27
CA THR A 123 6.96 6.98 -10.33
C THR A 123 7.17 5.58 -10.89
N ALA A 124 6.09 4.82 -11.01
CA ALA A 124 6.03 3.58 -11.76
C ALA A 124 4.81 3.68 -12.67
N LEU A 125 4.90 3.09 -13.87
CA LEU A 125 3.78 2.97 -14.80
C LEU A 125 3.46 1.49 -14.96
N GLN A 126 2.18 1.15 -15.01
CA GLN A 126 1.67 -0.21 -15.12
C GLN A 126 0.77 -0.36 -16.35
N GLY A 127 0.82 -1.53 -16.99
CA GLY A 127 -0.08 -1.90 -18.07
C GLY A 127 0.37 -1.40 -19.46
N GLU A 128 -0.61 -1.10 -20.32
CA GLU A 128 -0.35 -0.55 -21.66
C GLU A 128 0.15 0.90 -21.52
N LEU A 129 1.31 1.21 -22.12
CA LEU A 129 1.90 2.53 -22.08
C LEU A 129 1.67 3.28 -23.40
N VAL A 130 1.36 4.56 -23.30
CA VAL A 130 1.15 5.45 -24.45
C VAL A 130 2.30 6.48 -24.50
N PRO A 131 3.03 6.58 -25.62
CA PRO A 131 4.03 7.63 -25.81
C PRO A 131 3.37 8.99 -26.02
N VAL A 132 3.92 10.00 -25.35
CA VAL A 132 3.62 11.42 -25.55
C VAL A 132 4.84 12.09 -26.16
N HIS A 133 4.65 12.71 -27.33
CA HIS A 133 5.66 13.48 -28.05
C HIS A 133 5.52 14.96 -27.68
N VAL A 134 6.48 15.48 -26.94
CA VAL A 134 6.47 16.87 -26.46
C VAL A 134 7.39 17.71 -27.34
N VAL A 135 6.80 18.56 -28.18
CA VAL A 135 7.52 19.38 -29.16
C VAL A 135 8.28 20.51 -28.46
N GLY A 136 9.48 20.83 -28.95
CA GLY A 136 10.29 21.96 -28.46
C GLY A 136 11.03 21.68 -27.14
N VAL A 137 11.09 20.43 -26.70
CA VAL A 137 11.79 20.02 -25.47
C VAL A 137 13.06 19.27 -25.81
N ASN A 138 14.18 19.73 -25.25
CA ASN A 138 15.42 18.98 -25.24
C ASN A 138 15.48 18.11 -23.99
N GLU A 139 16.26 17.03 -24.08
CA GLU A 139 16.48 16.18 -22.92
C GLU A 139 17.26 16.92 -21.82
N GLU A 140 16.71 16.95 -20.62
CA GLU A 140 17.28 17.70 -19.49
C GLU A 140 17.03 16.98 -18.15
N ALA A 141 18.01 17.06 -17.25
CA ALA A 141 17.88 16.58 -15.88
C ALA A 141 17.35 17.69 -14.97
N THR A 142 16.22 17.45 -14.33
CA THR A 142 15.63 18.34 -13.32
C THR A 142 15.69 17.70 -11.93
N SER A 143 15.51 18.50 -10.89
CA SER A 143 15.52 18.04 -9.50
C SER A 143 14.15 18.23 -8.86
N ALA A 144 13.63 17.18 -8.22
CA ALA A 144 12.35 17.20 -7.53
C ALA A 144 12.50 16.62 -6.11
N GLN A 145 11.62 17.03 -5.19
CA GLN A 145 11.62 16.49 -3.83
C GLN A 145 11.21 15.01 -3.87
N LYS A 146 11.91 14.16 -3.10
CA LYS A 146 11.49 12.77 -2.88
C LYS A 146 10.22 12.71 -2.04
N HIS A 147 9.93 13.72 -1.22
CA HIS A 147 8.78 13.72 -0.34
C HIS A 147 8.12 15.10 -0.33
N PRO A 148 6.80 15.21 -0.57
CA PRO A 148 6.13 16.50 -0.78
C PRO A 148 6.06 17.38 0.47
N LYS A 149 6.22 16.80 1.67
CA LYS A 149 6.11 17.51 2.96
C LYS A 149 7.40 17.50 3.78
N ASP A 150 8.43 16.79 3.34
CA ASP A 150 9.64 16.58 4.14
C ASP A 150 10.88 16.66 3.24
N LEU A 151 11.56 17.80 3.33
CA LEU A 151 12.77 18.08 2.57
C LEU A 151 13.96 17.23 3.02
N SER A 152 13.97 16.71 4.25
CA SER A 152 15.10 15.97 4.81
C SER A 152 15.33 14.61 4.14
N ILE A 153 14.29 14.03 3.54
CA ILE A 153 14.36 12.77 2.78
C ILE A 153 15.15 12.95 1.46
N GLY A 154 15.31 14.20 1.03
CA GLY A 154 16.19 14.60 -0.06
C GLY A 154 15.49 14.76 -1.40
N MET A 155 16.31 14.92 -2.43
CA MET A 155 15.89 15.18 -3.80
C MET A 155 16.08 13.93 -4.68
N LYS A 156 15.37 13.90 -5.80
CA LYS A 156 15.53 12.92 -6.88
C LYS A 156 15.71 13.66 -8.20
N THR A 157 16.52 13.08 -9.07
CA THR A 157 16.64 13.55 -10.45
C THR A 157 15.45 13.04 -11.26
N VAL A 158 14.83 13.93 -12.03
CA VAL A 158 13.73 13.63 -12.96
C VAL A 158 14.18 14.10 -14.34
N TRP A 159 14.24 13.17 -15.29
CA TRP A 159 14.58 13.50 -16.66
C TRP A 159 13.33 13.89 -17.42
N ILE A 160 13.39 15.02 -18.13
CA ILE A 160 12.40 15.45 -19.10
C ILE A 160 12.97 15.27 -20.51
N GLY A 161 12.11 15.19 -21.51
CA GLY A 161 12.57 15.03 -22.89
C GLY A 161 11.43 15.08 -23.91
N PRO A 162 11.77 14.96 -25.21
CA PRO A 162 10.79 15.05 -26.30
C PRO A 162 9.85 13.85 -26.38
N LYS A 163 10.15 12.75 -25.69
CA LYS A 163 9.32 11.55 -25.61
C LYS A 163 9.20 11.06 -24.18
N VAL A 164 7.98 10.95 -23.70
CA VAL A 164 7.66 10.41 -22.38
C VAL A 164 6.55 9.36 -22.49
N LEU A 165 6.42 8.51 -21.48
CA LEU A 165 5.43 7.45 -21.40
C LEU A 165 4.42 7.79 -20.29
N ILE A 166 3.15 7.50 -20.56
CA ILE A 166 2.05 7.57 -19.61
C ILE A 166 1.25 6.27 -19.67
N GLU A 167 0.42 6.00 -18.66
CA GLU A 167 -0.49 4.86 -18.70
C GLU A 167 -1.64 5.10 -19.69
N ALA A 168 -2.14 4.04 -20.33
CA ALA A 168 -3.27 4.15 -21.26
C ALA A 168 -4.55 4.65 -20.58
N ALA A 169 -4.73 4.37 -19.29
CA ALA A 169 -5.85 4.88 -18.49
C ALA A 169 -5.80 6.42 -18.38
N ASP A 170 -4.64 6.98 -18.02
CA ASP A 170 -4.43 8.42 -17.99
C ASP A 170 -4.58 9.04 -19.39
N ALA A 171 -4.06 8.38 -20.42
CA ALA A 171 -4.18 8.84 -21.81
C ALA A 171 -5.65 8.96 -22.26
N ALA A 172 -6.53 8.05 -21.80
CA ALA A 172 -7.95 8.05 -22.12
C ALA A 172 -8.71 9.24 -21.49
N GLU A 173 -8.21 9.82 -20.41
CA GLU A 173 -8.78 10.99 -19.75
C GLU A 173 -8.32 12.33 -20.35
N LEU A 174 -7.28 12.32 -21.19
CA LEU A 174 -6.77 13.51 -21.87
C LEU A 174 -7.77 14.08 -22.88
N LYS A 175 -7.71 15.41 -23.04
CA LYS A 175 -8.56 16.16 -23.99
C LYS A 175 -7.70 17.11 -24.81
N GLU A 176 -7.87 17.07 -26.12
CA GLU A 176 -7.22 18.02 -27.04
C GLU A 176 -7.61 19.46 -26.68
N GLY A 177 -6.62 20.36 -26.75
CA GLY A 177 -6.78 21.77 -26.38
C GLY A 177 -6.78 22.06 -24.88
N GLN A 178 -6.58 21.05 -24.02
CA GLN A 178 -6.49 21.23 -22.57
C GLN A 178 -5.07 20.98 -22.03
N ASN A 179 -4.77 21.61 -20.90
CA ASN A 179 -3.55 21.33 -20.13
C ASN A 179 -3.75 20.09 -19.25
N ALA A 180 -2.73 19.24 -19.20
CA ALA A 180 -2.55 18.22 -18.18
C ALA A 180 -1.29 18.53 -17.36
N THR A 181 -1.34 18.34 -16.05
CA THR A 181 -0.18 18.46 -15.17
C THR A 181 0.61 17.17 -15.19
N PHE A 182 1.82 17.24 -15.74
CA PHE A 182 2.82 16.19 -15.65
C PHE A 182 3.57 16.39 -14.33
N ILE A 183 3.39 15.47 -13.37
CA ILE A 183 3.90 15.64 -11.99
C ILE A 183 5.42 15.88 -11.99
N ASN A 184 5.88 16.90 -11.26
CA ASN A 184 7.26 17.40 -11.21
C ASN A 184 7.82 18.00 -12.50
N TRP A 185 7.01 18.17 -13.56
CA TRP A 185 7.40 18.87 -14.78
C TRP A 185 6.62 20.19 -14.94
N GLY A 186 5.29 20.13 -14.94
CA GLY A 186 4.43 21.30 -15.13
C GLY A 186 3.24 21.00 -16.03
N ASN A 187 2.55 22.07 -16.47
CA ASN A 187 1.45 21.96 -17.39
C ASN A 187 1.94 21.74 -18.83
N ILE A 188 1.34 20.74 -19.49
CA ILE A 188 1.60 20.38 -20.88
C ILE A 188 0.28 20.46 -21.64
N MET A 189 0.26 21.20 -22.73
CA MET A 189 -0.91 21.39 -23.59
C MET A 189 -1.03 20.22 -24.56
N ILE A 190 -2.14 19.49 -24.49
CA ILE A 190 -2.42 18.39 -25.40
C ILE A 190 -2.89 18.97 -26.74
N LYS A 191 -2.13 18.71 -27.80
CA LYS A 191 -2.42 19.23 -29.15
C LYS A 191 -3.23 18.24 -29.96
N LYS A 192 -2.86 16.96 -29.90
CA LYS A 192 -3.49 15.91 -30.69
C LYS A 192 -3.41 14.56 -30.00
N ILE A 193 -4.48 13.79 -30.04
CA ILE A 193 -4.57 12.43 -29.53
C ILE A 193 -4.71 11.49 -30.73
N ASN A 194 -3.66 10.76 -31.04
CA ASN A 194 -3.63 9.86 -32.19
C ASN A 194 -4.25 8.50 -31.80
N LYS A 195 -5.27 8.06 -32.56
CA LYS A 195 -5.98 6.81 -32.32
C LYS A 195 -5.84 5.85 -33.51
N SER A 196 -5.70 4.56 -33.21
CA SER A 196 -5.75 3.47 -34.18
C SER A 196 -6.67 2.37 -33.65
N ASN A 197 -7.62 1.91 -34.47
CA ASN A 197 -8.62 0.90 -34.09
C ASN A 197 -9.34 1.21 -32.76
N GLY A 198 -9.65 2.49 -32.51
CA GLY A 198 -10.31 2.95 -31.29
C GLY A 198 -9.42 3.05 -30.04
N LYS A 199 -8.17 2.59 -30.09
CA LYS A 199 -7.17 2.74 -29.03
C LYS A 199 -6.30 3.97 -29.24
N ILE A 200 -5.90 4.64 -28.17
CA ILE A 200 -4.92 5.74 -28.23
C ILE A 200 -3.53 5.13 -28.40
N VAL A 201 -2.80 5.55 -29.43
CA VAL A 201 -1.46 5.03 -29.76
C VAL A 201 -0.35 6.02 -29.48
N SER A 202 -0.63 7.32 -29.54
CA SER A 202 0.31 8.37 -29.13
C SER A 202 -0.43 9.68 -28.87
N VAL A 203 0.24 10.61 -28.19
CA VAL A 203 -0.26 11.96 -27.96
C VAL A 203 0.80 12.96 -28.38
N ASP A 204 0.42 13.98 -29.14
CA ASP A 204 1.29 15.12 -29.47
C ASP A 204 0.95 16.29 -28.56
N ALA A 205 1.97 16.91 -27.98
CA ALA A 205 1.80 17.93 -26.97
C ALA A 205 2.91 18.99 -27.01
N GLU A 206 2.68 20.12 -26.34
CA GLU A 206 3.65 21.22 -26.22
C GLU A 206 3.72 21.70 -24.76
N PRO A 207 4.90 22.12 -24.27
CA PRO A 207 5.02 22.68 -22.93
C PRO A 207 4.20 23.96 -22.79
N ASN A 208 3.49 24.10 -21.68
CA ASN A 208 2.81 25.33 -21.29
C ASN A 208 3.18 25.66 -19.83
N LEU A 209 4.49 25.76 -19.59
CA LEU A 209 5.06 25.85 -18.24
C LEU A 209 4.83 27.21 -17.56
N GLU A 210 4.47 28.24 -18.34
CA GLU A 210 4.09 29.55 -17.81
C GLU A 210 2.75 29.50 -17.08
N ASP A 211 1.84 28.61 -17.51
CA ASP A 211 0.58 28.36 -16.83
C ASP A 211 0.79 27.54 -15.56
N LYS A 212 0.64 28.20 -14.41
CA LYS A 212 0.75 27.59 -13.07
C LYS A 212 -0.60 27.23 -12.45
N ASP A 213 -1.70 27.25 -13.21
CA ASP A 213 -2.98 26.72 -12.72
C ASP A 213 -3.00 25.19 -12.80
N TYR A 214 -2.73 24.56 -11.66
CA TYR A 214 -2.81 23.10 -11.49
C TYR A 214 -4.11 22.63 -10.84
N LYS A 215 -5.08 23.52 -10.57
CA LYS A 215 -6.28 23.15 -9.79
C LYS A 215 -7.31 22.44 -10.65
N LYS A 216 -7.38 22.79 -11.94
CA LYS A 216 -8.41 22.32 -12.88
C LYS A 216 -7.88 21.33 -13.92
N THR A 217 -6.59 21.04 -13.91
CA THR A 217 -5.95 20.16 -14.88
C THR A 217 -5.91 18.72 -14.36
N LEU A 218 -6.03 17.77 -15.29
CA LEU A 218 -5.77 16.36 -15.00
C LEU A 218 -4.31 16.22 -14.55
N LYS A 219 -4.05 15.48 -13.47
CA LYS A 219 -2.69 15.25 -12.96
C LYS A 219 -2.32 13.80 -13.19
N LEU A 220 -1.20 13.57 -13.85
CA LEU A 220 -0.76 12.23 -14.19
C LEU A 220 0.73 12.02 -13.90
N THR A 221 1.07 10.75 -13.74
CA THR A 221 2.45 10.29 -13.64
C THR A 221 2.99 9.89 -15.00
N TRP A 222 4.29 10.06 -15.18
CA TRP A 222 4.95 9.83 -16.46
C TRP A 222 6.41 9.41 -16.22
N LEU A 223 7.01 8.78 -17.22
CA LEU A 223 8.44 8.44 -17.25
C LEU A 223 9.05 8.91 -18.56
N ALA A 224 10.24 9.50 -18.53
CA ALA A 224 10.95 9.81 -19.77
C ALA A 224 11.41 8.52 -20.47
N ASP A 225 11.27 8.50 -21.79
CA ASP A 225 11.84 7.45 -22.64
C ASP A 225 13.25 7.88 -23.07
N THR A 226 14.23 7.63 -22.20
CA THR A 226 15.63 8.01 -22.41
C THR A 226 16.62 6.99 -21.85
N GLU A 227 17.76 6.84 -22.54
CA GLU A 227 18.91 6.05 -22.08
C GLU A 227 19.60 6.63 -20.83
N LYS A 228 19.44 7.93 -20.53
CA LYS A 228 20.06 8.55 -19.34
C LYS A 228 19.36 8.21 -18.03
N ALA A 229 18.14 7.67 -18.11
CA ALA A 229 17.35 7.21 -16.98
C ALA A 229 16.63 5.91 -17.34
N PRO A 230 17.38 4.80 -17.44
CA PRO A 230 16.79 3.52 -17.80
C PRO A 230 15.74 3.14 -16.75
N THR A 231 14.58 2.70 -17.23
CA THR A 231 13.52 2.20 -16.36
C THR A 231 13.93 0.87 -15.75
N THR A 232 13.61 0.67 -14.47
CA THR A 232 13.82 -0.61 -13.79
C THR A 232 12.53 -1.41 -13.90
N PRO A 233 12.51 -2.57 -14.56
CA PRO A 233 11.33 -3.42 -14.60
C PRO A 233 10.94 -3.84 -13.19
N VAL A 234 9.67 -3.63 -12.83
CA VAL A 234 9.11 -4.08 -11.56
C VAL A 234 8.06 -5.14 -11.85
N VAL A 235 8.19 -6.29 -11.20
CA VAL A 235 7.21 -7.38 -11.30
C VAL A 235 6.34 -7.36 -10.05
N CYS A 236 5.03 -7.17 -10.24
CA CYS A 236 4.07 -7.40 -9.18
C CYS A 236 3.93 -8.92 -8.98
N VAL A 237 4.63 -9.46 -7.98
CA VAL A 237 4.64 -10.91 -7.71
C VAL A 237 3.30 -11.38 -7.15
N TYR A 238 2.57 -10.51 -6.44
CA TYR A 238 1.27 -10.83 -5.86
C TYR A 238 0.26 -9.74 -6.21
N SER A 239 -0.67 -10.07 -7.10
CA SER A 239 -1.93 -9.34 -7.20
C SER A 239 -2.80 -9.72 -6.00
N ILE A 240 -3.27 -8.73 -5.24
CA ILE A 240 -4.04 -8.96 -4.01
C ILE A 240 -5.34 -8.17 -4.17
N TRP A 241 -6.40 -8.91 -4.51
CA TRP A 241 -7.83 -8.58 -4.61
C TRP A 241 -8.22 -7.15 -5.02
#